data_AF-A0A812MNM8-F1
#
_entry.id   AF-A0A812MNM8-F1
#
_cell.length_a   1.000
_cell.length_b   1.000
_cell.length_c   1.000
_cell.angle_alpha   90.00
_cell.angle_beta   90.00
_cell.angle_gamma   90.00
#
_symmetry.space_group_name_H-M   'P 1'
#
loop_
_entity.id
_entity.type
_entity.pdbx_description
1 polymer ?
#
loop_
_entity_poly.entity_id
_entity_poly.type
_entity_poly.pdbx_seq_one_letter_code
_entity_poly.pdbx_strand_id
1 'polypeptide(L)'
;MVFRSSSWALRNLLGKKESAPKPPKRSSTPRRDGAPSGFRIIVPEYCRPGQVICVQGPDGQQVEVTVPMGVGPGQPMWVQVQPRASASTAASTAQSSEEEADAMVRVLEQDAHSACEFAQRRLLDEMQMQMALWASAEAAGEGASESDQLQVAASQPELSQTQATLLAAAEEGNAAQLLVALAEAKKFSVVSISLEEAAKGLRESEEAMLTWRCLRRALREKDRHDLEVWREHAVSLGLEVPEVLEEVLEALRGQEQELLQNLEKRRDLEQRLEFAEECGDAELLEQVRREAALLGIHGGHGGRTHGSQARKEQDVREEDAFEPQPAPPPPPPPSSGAASSAEDAVEDPRSTRELLEECRKRGLDTSGCQVREDLLNLLRAQASQGGSTSSASRPQAEAQQRPLPRATATKVQPPPPQPQQAGTVWDRRVVPPRYLIHKRYEALFLLGLEPGRLPSASELRSAYRKAALESHPDRQQNHSRQEEAKQLFQRVKDAFDHLTTSVR
;
A
#
# COMPACT_ATOMS: atom_id res chain seq x y z
N MET A 1 -11.32 -32.93 -36.86
CA MET A 1 -10.18 -32.01 -36.70
C MET A 1 -9.36 -32.50 -35.51
N VAL A 2 -8.08 -32.73 -35.72
CA VAL A 2 -7.20 -33.51 -34.82
C VAL A 2 -6.61 -32.58 -33.76
N PHE A 3 -6.82 -32.94 -32.49
CA PHE A 3 -6.18 -32.36 -31.31
C PHE A 3 -4.65 -32.45 -31.41
N ARG A 4 -3.96 -31.33 -31.27
CA ARG A 4 -2.51 -31.32 -31.02
C ARG A 4 -2.25 -31.04 -29.53
N SER A 5 -2.06 -32.14 -28.82
CA SER A 5 -1.36 -32.25 -27.55
C SER A 5 0.12 -31.88 -27.76
N SER A 6 0.67 -31.02 -26.91
CA SER A 6 2.10 -30.73 -26.84
C SER A 6 2.59 -30.91 -25.41
N SER A 7 2.86 -32.17 -25.07
CA SER A 7 3.81 -32.58 -24.05
C SER A 7 5.22 -32.43 -24.60
N TRP A 8 6.08 -31.63 -23.95
CA TRP A 8 7.52 -31.67 -24.21
C TRP A 8 8.29 -31.84 -22.89
N ALA A 9 9.01 -32.95 -22.86
CA ALA A 9 9.73 -33.49 -21.74
C ALA A 9 11.16 -32.95 -21.63
N LEU A 10 11.63 -32.99 -20.39
CA LEU A 10 13.00 -33.21 -19.93
C LEU A 10 13.91 -33.96 -20.93
N ARG A 11 14.99 -33.30 -21.38
CA ARG A 11 16.38 -33.82 -21.43
C ARG A 11 17.28 -32.79 -22.12
N ASN A 12 18.30 -32.32 -21.44
CA ASN A 12 19.65 -32.33 -22.02
C ASN A 12 20.72 -32.33 -20.92
N LEU A 13 21.53 -33.37 -21.00
CA LEU A 13 22.63 -33.77 -20.15
C LEU A 13 23.87 -33.75 -21.06
N LEU A 14 25.03 -33.38 -20.49
CA LEU A 14 26.40 -33.40 -21.05
C LEU A 14 26.87 -32.20 -21.91
N GLY A 15 27.84 -31.47 -21.35
CA GLY A 15 28.67 -30.56 -22.14
C GLY A 15 29.74 -29.76 -21.38
N LYS A 16 30.78 -30.44 -20.87
CA LYS A 16 32.21 -29.99 -20.80
C LYS A 16 32.56 -28.65 -20.11
N LYS A 17 33.33 -28.70 -19.02
CA LYS A 17 34.82 -28.59 -19.04
C LYS A 17 35.37 -28.59 -17.60
N GLU A 18 36.07 -29.66 -17.25
CA GLU A 18 37.00 -29.68 -16.13
C GLU A 18 38.10 -28.64 -16.36
N SER A 19 38.29 -27.75 -15.39
CA SER A 19 39.49 -26.93 -15.25
C SER A 19 40.21 -27.35 -13.97
N ALA A 20 41.52 -27.52 -14.09
CA ALA A 20 42.40 -28.14 -13.12
C ALA A 20 42.49 -27.38 -11.77
N PRO A 21 42.76 -28.08 -10.66
CA PRO A 21 42.85 -27.47 -9.34
C PRO A 21 44.15 -26.66 -9.18
N LYS A 22 43.98 -25.39 -8.81
CA LYS A 22 45.05 -24.46 -8.43
C LYS A 22 45.53 -24.82 -7.01
N PRO A 23 46.84 -24.90 -6.72
CA PRO A 23 47.35 -25.27 -5.40
C PRO A 23 47.07 -24.16 -4.37
N PRO A 24 46.63 -24.49 -3.12
CA PRO A 24 46.35 -23.50 -2.11
C PRO A 24 47.64 -22.89 -1.54
N LYS A 25 47.70 -21.55 -1.58
CA LYS A 25 48.72 -20.76 -0.88
C LYS A 25 48.39 -20.74 0.62
N ARG A 26 49.32 -21.31 1.40
CA ARG A 26 49.79 -20.90 2.73
C ARG A 26 48.82 -20.11 3.63
N SER A 27 48.30 -20.82 4.63
CA SER A 27 48.24 -20.44 6.05
C SER A 27 47.89 -18.98 6.38
N SER A 28 46.59 -18.67 6.37
CA SER A 28 46.02 -17.82 7.41
C SER A 28 45.62 -18.72 8.58
N THR A 29 46.07 -18.40 9.78
CA THR A 29 45.58 -19.00 11.01
C THR A 29 44.06 -18.79 11.09
N PRO A 30 43.25 -19.84 11.23
CA PRO A 30 41.83 -19.65 11.54
C PRO A 30 41.76 -18.96 12.90
N ARG A 31 41.11 -17.79 12.95
CA ARG A 31 40.63 -17.24 14.21
C ARG A 31 39.80 -18.34 14.86
N ARG A 32 40.20 -18.74 16.07
CA ARG A 32 39.44 -19.68 16.91
C ARG A 32 38.15 -18.99 17.30
N ASP A 33 37.15 -19.08 16.43
CA ASP A 33 35.79 -18.71 16.75
C ASP A 33 35.26 -19.72 17.78
N GLY A 34 34.89 -19.20 18.95
CA GLY A 34 34.07 -19.89 19.95
C GLY A 34 34.72 -21.07 20.67
N ALA A 35 35.72 -20.83 21.52
CA ALA A 35 35.98 -21.81 22.59
C ALA A 35 34.71 -21.94 23.44
N PRO A 36 34.20 -23.16 23.70
CA PRO A 36 32.98 -23.34 24.48
C PRO A 36 33.16 -22.69 25.86
N SER A 37 32.30 -21.72 26.19
CA SER A 37 32.30 -21.03 27.47
C SER A 37 31.77 -21.99 28.54
N GLY A 38 32.69 -22.67 29.23
CA GLY A 38 32.38 -23.39 30.46
C GLY A 38 32.95 -22.69 31.68
N PHE A 39 32.39 -22.98 32.85
CA PHE A 39 32.91 -22.50 34.13
C PHE A 39 32.97 -23.65 35.14
N ARG A 40 33.86 -23.49 36.13
CA ARG A 40 34.09 -24.51 37.17
C ARG A 40 33.23 -24.20 38.39
N ILE A 41 32.50 -25.20 38.87
CA ILE A 41 31.72 -25.12 40.12
C ILE A 41 32.21 -26.16 41.12
N ILE A 42 31.92 -25.95 42.39
CA ILE A 42 32.11 -26.95 43.46
C ILE A 42 30.75 -27.55 43.79
N VAL A 43 30.65 -28.87 43.82
CA VAL A 43 29.41 -29.56 44.17
C VAL A 43 29.11 -29.33 45.67
N PRO A 44 27.92 -28.79 46.03
CA PRO A 44 27.56 -28.57 47.43
C PRO A 44 27.55 -29.86 48.26
N GLU A 45 27.79 -29.74 49.58
CA GLU A 45 27.99 -30.89 50.47
C GLU A 45 26.82 -31.88 50.56
N TYR A 46 25.62 -31.42 50.21
CA TYR A 46 24.36 -32.17 50.30
C TYR A 46 23.93 -32.81 48.97
N CYS A 47 24.74 -32.71 47.91
CA CYS A 47 24.38 -33.22 46.59
C CYS A 47 24.91 -34.64 46.35
N ARG A 48 24.06 -35.51 45.78
CA ARG A 48 24.43 -36.89 45.40
C ARG A 48 24.65 -37.00 43.87
N PRO A 49 25.49 -37.92 43.38
CA PRO A 49 25.58 -38.19 41.96
C PRO A 49 24.20 -38.54 41.37
N GLY A 50 23.85 -37.93 40.24
CA GLY A 50 22.54 -38.01 39.59
C GLY A 50 21.54 -36.93 40.01
N GLN A 51 21.83 -36.12 41.03
CA GLN A 51 20.98 -35.03 41.46
C GLN A 51 21.13 -33.80 40.54
N VAL A 52 20.02 -33.15 40.23
CA VAL A 52 20.01 -31.87 39.51
C VAL A 52 20.26 -30.74 40.52
N ILE A 53 21.20 -29.86 40.20
CA ILE A 53 21.55 -28.68 40.99
C ILE A 53 21.41 -27.42 40.14
N CYS A 54 20.89 -26.34 40.72
CA CYS A 54 20.90 -25.02 40.09
C CYS A 54 22.16 -24.27 40.49
N VAL A 55 22.97 -23.89 39.52
CA VAL A 55 24.18 -23.07 39.74
C VAL A 55 24.07 -21.75 39.03
N GLN A 56 24.54 -20.68 39.66
CA GLN A 56 24.58 -19.36 39.06
C GLN A 56 25.85 -19.22 38.21
N GLY A 57 25.68 -18.96 36.92
CA GLY A 57 26.75 -18.68 35.99
C GLY A 57 27.42 -17.32 36.23
N PRO A 58 28.60 -17.08 35.65
CA PRO A 58 29.30 -15.79 35.75
C PRO A 58 28.53 -14.62 35.13
N ASP A 59 27.54 -14.91 34.29
CA ASP A 59 26.57 -13.98 33.70
C ASP A 59 25.34 -13.74 34.60
N GLY A 60 25.28 -14.37 35.78
CA GLY A 60 24.16 -14.26 36.72
C GLY A 60 22.97 -15.18 36.42
N GLN A 61 23.00 -15.93 35.30
CA GLN A 61 21.93 -16.85 34.93
C GLN A 61 21.99 -18.13 35.76
N GLN A 62 20.83 -18.70 36.12
CA GLN A 62 20.77 -20.01 36.76
C GLN A 62 20.77 -21.12 35.71
N VAL A 63 21.67 -22.11 35.87
CA VAL A 63 21.79 -23.28 35.00
C VAL A 63 21.52 -24.53 35.82
N GLU A 64 20.59 -25.36 35.36
CA GLU A 64 20.35 -26.69 35.92
C GLU A 64 21.40 -27.66 35.38
N VAL A 65 22.16 -28.28 36.28
CA VAL A 65 23.24 -29.21 35.96
C VAL A 65 23.01 -30.51 36.72
N THR A 66 23.07 -31.64 36.02
CA THR A 66 23.03 -32.95 36.68
C THR A 66 24.44 -33.34 37.12
N VAL A 67 24.60 -33.68 38.41
CA VAL A 67 25.90 -34.12 38.95
C VAL A 67 26.25 -35.50 38.36
N PRO A 68 27.37 -35.66 37.64
CA PRO A 68 27.71 -36.94 37.01
C PRO A 68 28.11 -38.01 38.05
N MET A 69 27.97 -39.28 37.68
CA MET A 69 28.38 -40.40 38.52
C MET A 69 29.88 -40.33 38.84
N GLY A 70 30.24 -40.44 40.12
CA GLY A 70 31.63 -40.38 40.58
C GLY A 70 32.12 -39.01 41.04
N VAL A 71 31.34 -37.94 40.86
CA VAL A 71 31.64 -36.61 41.43
C VAL A 71 30.89 -36.45 42.76
N GLY A 72 31.66 -36.33 43.84
CA GLY A 72 31.14 -36.21 45.20
C GLY A 72 31.03 -34.76 45.70
N PRO A 73 30.34 -34.54 46.83
CA PRO A 73 30.31 -33.25 47.49
C PRO A 73 31.71 -32.69 47.76
N GLY A 74 31.89 -31.38 47.55
CA GLY A 74 33.17 -30.68 47.66
C GLY A 74 34.12 -30.87 46.46
N GLN A 75 33.79 -31.74 45.50
CA GLN A 75 34.62 -31.90 44.31
C GLN A 75 34.28 -30.84 43.24
N PRO A 76 35.30 -30.34 42.51
CA PRO A 76 35.08 -29.40 41.44
C PRO A 76 34.64 -30.11 40.16
N MET A 77 33.62 -29.59 39.48
CA MET A 77 33.19 -30.05 38.15
C MET A 77 33.13 -28.90 37.15
N TRP A 78 33.33 -29.24 35.87
CA TRP A 78 33.26 -28.27 34.77
C TRP A 78 31.86 -28.30 34.16
N VAL A 79 31.18 -27.16 34.15
CA VAL A 79 29.88 -26.99 33.50
C VAL A 79 30.12 -26.32 32.16
N GLN A 80 29.84 -27.06 31.09
CA GLN A 80 29.80 -26.47 29.76
C GLN A 80 28.40 -25.86 29.57
N VAL A 81 28.31 -24.53 29.68
CA VAL A 81 27.08 -23.84 29.29
C VAL A 81 27.06 -23.87 27.77
N GLN A 82 26.11 -24.61 27.20
CA GLN A 82 25.80 -24.37 25.79
C GLN A 82 25.34 -22.91 25.72
N PRO A 83 26.01 -22.04 24.93
CA PRO A 83 25.60 -20.65 24.78
C PRO A 83 24.11 -20.68 24.51
N ARG A 84 23.33 -20.05 25.41
CA ARG A 84 21.90 -20.24 25.52
C ARG A 84 21.31 -19.97 24.14
N ALA A 85 20.96 -21.04 23.44
CA ALA A 85 20.39 -20.97 22.11
C ALA A 85 18.95 -20.41 22.17
N SER A 86 18.54 -19.74 23.25
CA SER A 86 17.16 -19.31 23.47
C SER A 86 16.67 -18.33 22.39
N ALA A 87 17.53 -17.48 21.84
CA ALA A 87 17.18 -16.66 20.68
C ALA A 87 17.21 -17.45 19.36
N SER A 88 18.15 -18.39 19.22
CA SER A 88 18.33 -19.17 18.00
C SER A 88 17.25 -20.25 17.81
N THR A 89 16.82 -20.92 18.89
CA THR A 89 15.80 -21.95 18.87
C THR A 89 14.40 -21.36 18.64
N ALA A 90 14.09 -20.21 19.24
CA ALA A 90 12.83 -19.51 18.97
C ALA A 90 12.77 -19.02 17.51
N ALA A 91 13.87 -18.43 17.01
CA ALA A 91 13.96 -18.03 15.61
C ALA A 91 13.86 -19.22 14.65
N SER A 92 14.50 -20.35 14.97
CA SER A 92 14.44 -21.57 14.17
C SER A 92 13.04 -22.20 14.17
N THR A 93 12.30 -22.12 15.29
CA THR A 93 10.94 -22.64 15.37
C THR A 93 10.00 -21.78 14.52
N ALA A 94 10.10 -20.45 14.62
CA ALA A 94 9.32 -19.52 13.81
C ALA A 94 9.63 -19.63 12.30
N GLN A 95 10.90 -19.89 11.95
CA GLN A 95 11.28 -20.16 10.55
C GLN A 95 10.67 -21.47 10.06
N SER A 96 10.65 -22.52 10.88
CA SER A 96 10.04 -23.80 10.52
C SER A 96 8.53 -23.66 10.30
N SER A 97 7.82 -22.93 11.16
CA SER A 97 6.37 -22.70 10.99
C SER A 97 6.05 -21.82 9.78
N GLU A 98 6.91 -20.86 9.46
CA GLU A 98 6.78 -20.02 8.26
C GLU A 98 6.95 -20.83 6.97
N GLU A 99 7.97 -21.69 6.90
CA GLU A 99 8.20 -22.58 5.75
C GLU A 99 7.05 -23.60 5.59
N GLU A 100 6.55 -24.14 6.69
CA GLU A 100 5.38 -25.03 6.70
C GLU A 100 4.13 -24.30 6.21
N ALA A 101 3.87 -23.07 6.68
CA ALA A 101 2.76 -22.26 6.21
C ALA A 101 2.87 -21.92 4.71
N ASP A 102 4.06 -21.56 4.17
CA ASP A 102 4.22 -21.28 2.73
C ASP A 102 3.96 -22.54 1.91
N ALA A 103 4.43 -23.70 2.39
CA ALA A 103 4.19 -24.98 1.74
C ALA A 103 2.69 -25.31 1.70
N MET A 104 1.96 -25.16 2.81
CA MET A 104 0.52 -25.43 2.87
C MET A 104 -0.27 -24.46 1.98
N VAL A 105 -0.02 -23.16 2.08
CA VAL A 105 -0.71 -22.13 1.27
C VAL A 105 -0.43 -22.35 -0.22
N ARG A 106 0.78 -22.80 -0.58
CA ARG A 106 1.11 -23.14 -1.97
C ARG A 106 0.31 -24.31 -2.50
N VAL A 107 0.04 -25.34 -1.69
CA VAL A 107 -0.82 -26.47 -2.09
C VAL A 107 -2.25 -25.97 -2.32
N LEU A 108 -2.79 -25.17 -1.39
CA LEU A 108 -4.13 -24.57 -1.53
C LEU A 108 -4.25 -23.65 -2.75
N GLU A 109 -3.21 -22.87 -3.07
CA GLU A 109 -3.15 -22.07 -4.30
C GLU A 109 -3.19 -22.95 -5.55
N GLN A 110 -2.48 -24.09 -5.56
CA GLN A 110 -2.49 -25.03 -6.69
C GLN A 110 -3.85 -25.72 -6.86
N ASP A 111 -4.50 -26.08 -5.76
CA ASP A 111 -5.84 -26.65 -5.76
C ASP A 111 -6.88 -25.64 -6.27
N ALA A 112 -6.82 -24.40 -5.79
CA ALA A 112 -7.68 -23.31 -6.26
C ALA A 112 -7.44 -22.98 -7.75
N HIS A 113 -6.19 -23.02 -8.21
CA HIS A 113 -5.86 -22.87 -9.62
C HIS A 113 -6.47 -23.99 -10.48
N SER A 114 -6.38 -25.23 -10.01
CA SER A 114 -6.96 -26.40 -10.70
C SER A 114 -8.50 -26.32 -10.74
N ALA A 115 -9.12 -25.85 -9.64
CA ALA A 115 -10.56 -25.60 -9.57
C ALA A 115 -11.00 -24.50 -10.56
N CYS A 116 -10.21 -23.42 -10.68
CA CYS A 116 -10.44 -22.36 -11.66
C CYS A 116 -10.37 -22.88 -13.10
N GLU A 117 -9.36 -23.68 -13.45
CA GLU A 117 -9.27 -24.29 -14.79
C GLU A 117 -10.47 -25.21 -15.08
N PHE A 118 -10.90 -25.99 -14.09
CA PHE A 118 -12.07 -26.86 -14.23
C PHE A 118 -13.36 -26.05 -14.43
N ALA A 119 -13.58 -25.00 -13.64
CA ALA A 119 -14.73 -24.12 -13.76
C ALA A 119 -14.76 -23.41 -15.12
N GLN A 120 -13.59 -23.01 -15.64
CA GLN A 120 -13.48 -22.40 -16.96
C GLN A 120 -13.87 -23.39 -18.08
N ARG A 121 -13.41 -24.64 -18.01
CA ARG A 121 -13.82 -25.68 -18.98
C ARG A 121 -15.32 -25.93 -18.93
N ARG A 122 -15.88 -26.09 -17.72
CA ARG A 122 -17.32 -26.25 -17.54
C ARG A 122 -18.11 -25.08 -18.11
N LEU A 123 -17.65 -23.85 -17.90
CA LEU A 123 -18.28 -22.66 -18.46
C LEU A 123 -18.31 -22.70 -19.99
N LEU A 124 -17.20 -23.07 -20.63
CA LEU A 124 -17.14 -23.18 -22.09
C LEU A 124 -18.10 -24.25 -22.64
N ASP A 125 -18.20 -25.40 -21.97
CA ASP A 125 -19.13 -26.46 -22.35
C ASP A 125 -20.60 -25.98 -22.24
N GLU A 126 -20.95 -25.33 -21.13
CA GLU A 126 -22.29 -24.75 -20.91
C GLU A 126 -22.61 -23.64 -21.91
N MET A 127 -21.63 -22.81 -22.25
CA MET A 127 -21.79 -21.76 -23.24
C MET A 127 -22.03 -22.35 -24.63
N GLN A 128 -21.30 -23.41 -25.00
CA GLN A 128 -21.51 -24.11 -26.26
C GLN A 128 -22.91 -24.73 -26.35
N MET A 129 -23.41 -25.30 -25.25
CA MET A 129 -24.79 -25.79 -25.17
C MET A 129 -25.81 -24.66 -25.32
N GLN A 130 -25.60 -23.52 -24.66
CA GLN A 130 -26.48 -22.34 -24.77
C GLN A 130 -26.51 -21.79 -26.20
N MET A 131 -25.37 -21.73 -26.89
CA MET A 131 -25.30 -21.33 -28.29
C MET A 131 -26.08 -22.27 -29.21
N ALA A 132 -25.99 -23.59 -28.98
CA ALA A 132 -26.74 -24.58 -29.74
C ALA A 132 -28.26 -24.42 -29.52
N LEU A 133 -28.68 -24.11 -28.29
CA LEU A 133 -30.09 -23.83 -27.97
C LEU A 133 -30.59 -22.58 -28.71
N TRP A 134 -29.83 -21.49 -28.71
CA TRP A 134 -30.21 -20.28 -29.46
C TRP A 134 -30.27 -20.53 -30.97
N ALA A 135 -29.28 -21.20 -31.54
CA ALA A 135 -29.29 -21.56 -32.96
C ALA A 135 -30.50 -22.45 -33.33
N SER A 136 -30.90 -23.37 -32.45
CA SER A 136 -32.08 -24.21 -32.67
C SER A 136 -33.40 -23.44 -32.57
N ALA A 137 -33.46 -22.41 -31.71
CA ALA A 137 -34.63 -21.55 -31.58
C ALA A 137 -34.81 -20.65 -32.81
N GLU A 138 -33.71 -20.14 -33.37
CA GLU A 138 -33.72 -19.40 -34.63
C GLU A 138 -34.23 -20.26 -35.79
N ALA A 139 -33.73 -21.50 -35.91
CA ALA A 139 -34.18 -22.43 -36.96
C ALA A 139 -35.66 -22.84 -36.84
N ALA A 140 -36.19 -22.92 -35.61
CA ALA A 140 -37.61 -23.24 -35.38
C ALA A 140 -38.54 -22.05 -35.73
N GLY A 141 -38.05 -20.82 -35.65
CA GLY A 141 -38.83 -19.60 -35.92
C GLY A 141 -39.21 -19.40 -37.39
N GLU A 142 -38.48 -20.01 -38.34
CA GLU A 142 -38.74 -19.84 -39.78
C GLU A 142 -40.08 -20.46 -40.26
N GLY A 143 -40.71 -21.32 -39.45
CA GLY A 143 -42.01 -21.94 -39.76
C GLY A 143 -43.25 -21.23 -39.21
N ALA A 144 -43.11 -20.12 -38.48
CA ALA A 144 -44.22 -19.45 -37.82
C ALA A 144 -45.01 -18.50 -38.75
N SER A 145 -46.33 -18.40 -38.52
CA SER A 145 -47.26 -17.59 -39.32
C SER A 145 -46.86 -16.12 -39.40
N GLU A 146 -47.03 -15.51 -40.58
CA GLU A 146 -46.66 -14.14 -40.96
C GLU A 146 -47.16 -13.05 -39.99
N SER A 147 -48.20 -13.34 -39.19
CA SER A 147 -48.77 -12.41 -38.21
C SER A 147 -47.95 -12.26 -36.91
N ASP A 148 -47.13 -13.25 -36.53
CA ASP A 148 -46.26 -13.18 -35.35
C ASP A 148 -44.86 -12.57 -35.67
N GLN A 149 -44.51 -12.43 -36.95
CA GLN A 149 -43.17 -11.96 -37.37
C GLN A 149 -42.87 -10.49 -37.03
N LEU A 150 -43.90 -9.64 -36.94
CA LEU A 150 -43.72 -8.19 -36.74
C LEU A 150 -43.26 -7.80 -35.33
N GLN A 151 -43.55 -8.60 -34.29
CA GLN A 151 -43.08 -8.32 -32.92
C GLN A 151 -41.68 -8.90 -32.65
N VAL A 152 -41.30 -10.00 -33.31
CA VAL A 152 -40.00 -10.65 -33.12
C VAL A 152 -38.87 -9.85 -33.77
N ALA A 153 -39.12 -9.21 -34.92
CA ALA A 153 -38.10 -8.48 -35.67
C ALA A 153 -37.45 -7.30 -34.92
N ALA A 154 -38.18 -6.64 -34.00
CA ALA A 154 -37.64 -5.50 -33.25
C ALA A 154 -36.63 -5.90 -32.16
N SER A 155 -36.65 -7.16 -31.69
CA SER A 155 -35.84 -7.63 -30.55
C SER A 155 -34.55 -8.35 -30.98
N GLN A 156 -34.43 -8.73 -32.26
CA GLN A 156 -33.27 -9.47 -32.77
C GLN A 156 -31.91 -8.74 -32.72
N PRO A 157 -31.79 -7.43 -33.04
CA PRO A 157 -30.47 -6.80 -33.05
C PRO A 157 -29.87 -6.64 -31.65
N GLU A 158 -30.71 -6.39 -30.64
CA GLU A 158 -30.27 -6.30 -29.24
C GLU A 158 -29.79 -7.65 -28.72
N LEU A 159 -30.50 -8.74 -29.06
CA LEU A 159 -30.09 -10.09 -28.69
C LEU A 159 -28.73 -10.47 -29.28
N SER A 160 -28.48 -10.15 -30.55
CA SER A 160 -27.20 -10.42 -31.22
C SER A 160 -26.04 -9.69 -30.53
N GLN A 161 -26.24 -8.44 -30.12
CA GLN A 161 -25.23 -7.67 -29.40
C GLN A 161 -24.94 -8.27 -28.01
N THR A 162 -25.97 -8.69 -27.27
CA THR A 162 -25.78 -9.31 -25.95
C THR A 162 -25.09 -10.66 -26.05
N GLN A 163 -25.42 -11.47 -27.06
CA GLN A 163 -24.72 -12.73 -27.35
C GLN A 163 -23.24 -12.49 -27.68
N ALA A 164 -22.92 -11.50 -28.51
CA ALA A 164 -21.53 -11.14 -28.82
C ALA A 164 -20.76 -10.69 -27.57
N THR A 165 -21.40 -9.91 -26.69
CA THR A 165 -20.80 -9.45 -25.43
C THR A 165 -20.53 -10.60 -24.47
N LEU A 166 -21.45 -11.57 -24.39
CA LEU A 166 -21.31 -12.76 -23.57
C LEU A 166 -20.16 -13.65 -24.06
N LEU A 167 -20.04 -13.85 -25.38
CA LEU A 167 -18.93 -14.59 -25.98
C LEU A 167 -17.59 -13.92 -25.72
N ALA A 168 -17.50 -12.60 -25.93
CA ALA A 168 -16.29 -11.84 -25.64
C ALA A 168 -15.87 -11.97 -24.16
N ALA A 169 -16.83 -11.81 -23.23
CA ALA A 169 -16.56 -11.93 -21.78
C ALA A 169 -16.09 -13.34 -21.38
N ALA A 170 -16.63 -14.38 -22.01
CA ALA A 170 -16.23 -15.76 -21.76
C ALA A 170 -14.86 -16.11 -22.36
N GLU A 171 -14.54 -15.60 -23.56
CA GLU A 171 -13.22 -15.76 -24.18
C GLU A 171 -12.12 -15.04 -23.39
N GLU A 172 -12.43 -13.86 -22.84
CA GLU A 172 -11.53 -13.12 -21.97
C GLU A 172 -11.37 -13.76 -20.58
N GLY A 173 -12.25 -14.70 -20.21
CA GLY A 173 -12.28 -15.29 -18.87
C GLY A 173 -12.63 -14.29 -17.78
N ASN A 174 -13.40 -13.23 -18.10
CA ASN A 174 -13.79 -12.23 -17.12
C ASN A 174 -15.14 -12.59 -16.49
N ALA A 175 -15.11 -13.38 -15.41
CA ALA A 175 -16.33 -13.89 -14.78
C ALA A 175 -17.28 -12.79 -14.29
N ALA A 176 -16.75 -11.63 -13.86
CA ALA A 176 -17.55 -10.50 -13.43
C ALA A 176 -18.33 -9.86 -14.59
N GLN A 177 -17.66 -9.59 -15.72
CA GLN A 177 -18.32 -9.06 -16.92
C GLN A 177 -19.30 -10.08 -17.50
N LEU A 178 -18.96 -11.37 -17.46
CA LEU A 178 -19.83 -12.44 -17.93
C LEU A 178 -21.14 -12.51 -17.14
N LEU A 179 -21.10 -12.37 -15.82
CA LEU A 179 -22.32 -12.34 -14.99
C LEU A 179 -23.20 -11.13 -15.29
N VAL A 180 -22.61 -9.97 -15.60
CA VAL A 180 -23.36 -8.78 -16.05
C VAL A 180 -24.01 -9.03 -17.40
N ALA A 181 -23.25 -9.59 -18.36
CA ALA A 181 -23.76 -9.94 -19.69
C ALA A 181 -24.89 -10.98 -19.62
N LEU A 182 -24.78 -11.99 -18.74
CA LEU A 182 -25.83 -12.97 -18.49
C LEU A 182 -27.10 -12.33 -17.92
N ALA A 183 -26.96 -11.40 -16.98
CA ALA A 183 -28.10 -10.67 -16.41
C ALA A 183 -28.81 -9.79 -17.45
N GLU A 184 -28.08 -9.25 -18.43
CA GLU A 184 -28.66 -8.54 -19.57
C GLU A 184 -29.31 -9.51 -20.57
N ALA A 185 -28.67 -10.62 -20.90
CA ALA A 185 -29.20 -11.64 -21.82
C ALA A 185 -30.53 -12.21 -21.33
N LYS A 186 -30.69 -12.33 -20.01
CA LYS A 186 -31.92 -12.79 -19.35
C LYS A 186 -33.14 -11.87 -19.57
N LYS A 187 -32.92 -10.61 -19.96
CA LYS A 187 -34.00 -9.67 -20.29
C LYS A 187 -34.63 -9.97 -21.65
N PHE A 188 -33.86 -10.56 -22.56
CA PHE A 188 -34.24 -10.77 -23.96
C PHE A 188 -34.42 -12.24 -24.32
N SER A 189 -33.81 -13.16 -23.56
CA SER A 189 -33.81 -14.59 -23.87
C SER A 189 -33.80 -15.46 -22.62
N VAL A 190 -34.16 -16.74 -22.81
CA VAL A 190 -34.02 -17.75 -21.77
C VAL A 190 -32.55 -18.20 -21.71
N VAL A 191 -31.89 -17.85 -20.61
CA VAL A 191 -30.53 -18.28 -20.29
C VAL A 191 -30.61 -19.52 -19.40
N SER A 192 -29.81 -20.55 -19.67
CA SER A 192 -29.76 -21.76 -18.84
C SER A 192 -29.26 -21.43 -17.43
N ILE A 193 -29.93 -22.00 -16.42
CA ILE A 193 -29.51 -21.91 -15.01
C ILE A 193 -28.11 -22.51 -14.83
N SER A 194 -27.79 -23.58 -15.57
CA SER A 194 -26.48 -24.24 -15.51
C SER A 194 -25.33 -23.32 -15.96
N LEU A 195 -25.57 -22.44 -16.94
CA LEU A 195 -24.61 -21.45 -17.40
C LEU A 195 -24.39 -20.35 -16.35
N GLU A 196 -25.46 -19.88 -15.72
CA GLU A 196 -25.37 -18.91 -14.62
C GLU A 196 -24.59 -19.49 -13.42
N GLU A 197 -24.85 -20.75 -13.07
CA GLU A 197 -24.12 -21.47 -12.01
C GLU A 197 -22.65 -21.68 -12.37
N ALA A 198 -22.34 -22.04 -13.63
CA ALA A 198 -20.96 -22.19 -14.09
C ALA A 198 -20.18 -20.86 -14.03
N ALA A 199 -20.80 -19.75 -14.44
CA ALA A 199 -20.20 -18.43 -14.35
C ALA A 199 -19.95 -17.98 -12.90
N LYS A 200 -20.88 -18.27 -11.98
CA LYS A 200 -20.69 -18.01 -10.55
C LYS A 200 -19.56 -18.86 -9.98
N GLY A 201 -19.54 -20.15 -10.28
CA GLY A 201 -18.48 -21.06 -9.83
C GLY A 201 -17.10 -20.68 -10.33
N LEU A 202 -17.00 -20.17 -11.58
CA LEU A 202 -15.75 -19.60 -12.10
C LEU A 202 -15.30 -18.40 -11.27
N ARG A 203 -16.20 -17.44 -11.03
CA ARG A 203 -15.88 -16.25 -10.22
C ARG A 203 -15.41 -16.62 -8.82
N GLU A 204 -16.11 -17.51 -8.13
CA GLU A 204 -15.75 -17.97 -6.78
C GLU A 204 -14.36 -18.64 -6.78
N SER A 205 -14.07 -19.46 -7.80
CA SER A 205 -12.77 -20.12 -7.95
C SER A 205 -11.63 -19.12 -8.24
N GLU A 206 -11.88 -18.10 -9.04
CA GLU A 206 -10.93 -17.02 -9.33
C GLU A 206 -10.63 -16.18 -8.08
N GLU A 207 -11.67 -15.77 -7.34
CA GLU A 207 -11.53 -15.02 -6.09
C GLU A 207 -10.75 -15.84 -5.04
N ALA A 208 -11.01 -17.15 -4.93
CA ALA A 208 -10.24 -18.04 -4.07
C ALA A 208 -8.77 -18.15 -4.48
N MET A 209 -8.49 -18.37 -5.77
CA MET A 209 -7.12 -18.45 -6.30
C MET A 209 -6.34 -17.15 -6.04
N LEU A 210 -6.96 -15.99 -6.29
CA LEU A 210 -6.34 -14.68 -6.04
C LEU A 210 -6.06 -14.48 -4.55
N THR A 211 -7.00 -14.86 -3.68
CA THR A 211 -6.86 -14.76 -2.23
C THR A 211 -5.66 -15.57 -1.74
N TRP A 212 -5.53 -16.84 -2.16
CA TRP A 212 -4.38 -17.67 -1.78
C TRP A 212 -3.05 -17.12 -2.29
N ARG A 213 -3.02 -16.59 -3.52
CA ARG A 213 -1.82 -15.98 -4.09
C ARG A 213 -1.37 -14.75 -3.31
N CYS A 214 -2.32 -13.89 -2.92
CA CYS A 214 -2.05 -12.72 -2.09
C CYS A 214 -1.58 -13.10 -0.69
N LEU A 215 -2.20 -14.11 -0.08
CA LEU A 215 -1.81 -14.62 1.24
C LEU A 215 -0.39 -15.20 1.21
N ARG A 216 -0.03 -15.98 0.18
CA ARG A 216 1.35 -16.48 0.01
C ARG A 216 2.36 -15.34 -0.18
N ARG A 217 1.98 -14.29 -0.92
CA ARG A 217 2.84 -13.11 -1.09
C ARG A 217 3.07 -12.40 0.24
N ALA A 218 2.01 -12.11 0.99
CA ALA A 218 2.08 -11.46 2.28
C ALA A 218 2.92 -12.27 3.28
N LEU A 219 2.82 -13.60 3.24
CA LEU A 219 3.63 -14.51 4.04
C LEU A 219 5.13 -14.36 3.75
N ARG A 220 5.53 -14.36 2.46
CA ARG A 220 6.93 -14.20 2.04
C ARG A 220 7.50 -12.82 2.33
N GLU A 221 6.65 -11.80 2.27
CA GLU A 221 7.03 -10.42 2.60
C GLU A 221 7.03 -10.16 4.11
N LYS A 222 6.54 -11.11 4.92
CA LYS A 222 6.35 -11.00 6.38
C LYS A 222 5.49 -9.79 6.76
N ASP A 223 4.54 -9.44 5.89
CA ASP A 223 3.61 -8.34 6.14
C ASP A 223 2.44 -8.85 6.98
N ARG A 224 2.51 -8.59 8.29
CA ARG A 224 1.47 -8.99 9.25
C ARG A 224 0.09 -8.44 8.87
N HIS A 225 0.02 -7.19 8.42
CA HIS A 225 -1.27 -6.55 8.16
C HIS A 225 -1.93 -7.14 6.92
N ASP A 226 -1.18 -7.30 5.84
CA ASP A 226 -1.71 -7.92 4.63
C ASP A 226 -2.10 -9.39 4.87
N LEU A 227 -1.33 -10.13 5.69
CA LEU A 227 -1.70 -11.49 6.10
C LEU A 227 -3.05 -11.54 6.84
N GLU A 228 -3.31 -10.63 7.77
CA GLU A 228 -4.58 -10.55 8.49
C GLU A 228 -5.74 -10.24 7.54
N VAL A 229 -5.57 -9.26 6.65
CA VAL A 229 -6.60 -8.86 5.68
C VAL A 229 -6.95 -10.02 4.74
N TRP A 230 -5.94 -10.67 4.15
CA TRP A 230 -6.19 -11.78 3.22
C TRP A 230 -6.70 -13.04 3.91
N ARG A 231 -6.32 -13.28 5.17
CA ARG A 231 -6.92 -14.33 6.00
C ARG A 231 -8.41 -14.07 6.25
N GLU A 232 -8.77 -12.87 6.71
CA GLU A 232 -10.18 -12.50 6.93
C GLU A 232 -10.99 -12.62 5.65
N HIS A 233 -10.42 -12.21 4.51
CA HIS A 233 -11.05 -12.36 3.21
C HIS A 233 -11.24 -13.84 2.85
N ALA A 234 -10.24 -14.70 3.06
CA ALA A 234 -10.36 -16.13 2.82
C ALA A 234 -11.49 -16.76 3.65
N VAL A 235 -11.59 -16.41 4.93
CA VAL A 235 -12.68 -16.84 5.81
C VAL A 235 -14.04 -16.33 5.30
N SER A 236 -14.11 -15.09 4.81
CA SER A 236 -15.34 -14.52 4.24
C SER A 236 -15.82 -15.22 2.96
N LEU A 237 -14.89 -15.83 2.21
CA LEU A 237 -15.17 -16.67 1.05
C LEU A 237 -15.53 -18.12 1.44
N GLY A 238 -15.52 -18.45 2.73
CA GLY A 238 -15.75 -19.81 3.22
C GLY A 238 -14.58 -20.77 3.01
N LEU A 239 -13.37 -20.25 2.80
CA LEU A 239 -12.16 -21.05 2.64
C LEU A 239 -11.62 -21.46 4.01
N GLU A 240 -11.14 -22.70 4.11
CA GLU A 240 -10.47 -23.22 5.31
C GLU A 240 -9.03 -22.70 5.37
N VAL A 241 -8.74 -21.85 6.36
CA VAL A 241 -7.41 -21.28 6.56
C VAL A 241 -6.59 -22.17 7.51
N PRO A 242 -5.36 -22.59 7.14
CA PRO A 242 -4.51 -23.41 8.00
C PRO A 242 -4.19 -22.75 9.35
N GLU A 243 -4.25 -23.52 10.44
CA GLU A 243 -3.97 -23.04 11.81
C GLU A 243 -2.53 -22.54 11.98
N VAL A 244 -1.56 -23.15 11.26
CA VAL A 244 -0.14 -22.72 11.24
C VAL A 244 0.01 -21.25 10.83
N LEU A 245 -0.94 -20.71 10.05
CA LEU A 245 -0.92 -19.29 9.70
C LEU A 245 -1.16 -18.37 10.90
N GLU A 246 -1.99 -18.79 11.87
CA GLU A 246 -2.20 -18.02 13.10
C GLU A 246 -0.93 -18.03 13.96
N GLU A 247 -0.22 -19.15 14.04
CA GLU A 247 1.07 -19.23 14.74
C GLU A 247 2.10 -18.26 14.15
N VAL A 248 2.16 -18.17 12.81
CA VAL A 248 3.02 -17.19 12.11
C VAL A 248 2.58 -15.76 12.40
N LEU A 249 1.27 -15.47 12.39
CA LEU A 249 0.74 -14.15 12.74
C LEU A 249 1.09 -13.75 14.19
N GLU A 250 0.95 -14.67 15.14
CA GLU A 250 1.35 -14.44 16.54
C GLU A 250 2.86 -14.18 16.65
N ALA A 251 3.69 -14.94 15.93
CA ALA A 251 5.13 -14.73 15.89
C ALA A 251 5.48 -13.35 15.31
N LEU A 252 4.82 -12.90 14.24
CA LEU A 252 5.00 -11.57 13.67
C LEU A 252 4.54 -10.46 14.62
N ARG A 253 3.40 -10.62 15.31
CA ARG A 253 2.94 -9.70 16.36
C ARG A 253 3.97 -9.57 17.49
N GLY A 254 4.55 -10.70 17.92
CA GLY A 254 5.61 -10.72 18.93
C GLY A 254 6.85 -9.96 18.49
N GLN A 255 7.30 -10.17 17.24
CA GLN A 255 8.45 -9.44 16.67
C GLN A 255 8.19 -7.94 16.56
N GLU A 256 7.02 -7.53 16.09
CA GLU A 256 6.64 -6.11 16.02
C GLU A 256 6.61 -5.46 17.41
N GLN A 257 6.03 -6.15 18.40
CA GLN A 257 5.98 -5.66 19.77
C GLN A 257 7.38 -5.53 20.39
N GLU A 258 8.26 -6.51 20.17
CA GLU A 258 9.65 -6.46 20.60
C GLU A 258 10.40 -5.29 19.95
N LEU A 259 10.21 -5.07 18.64
CA LEU A 259 10.79 -3.93 17.94
C LEU A 259 10.30 -2.59 18.51
N LEU A 260 9.00 -2.46 18.82
CA LEU A 260 8.45 -1.26 19.44
C LEU A 260 9.05 -1.03 20.82
N GLN A 261 9.12 -2.05 21.68
CA GLN A 261 9.76 -1.94 22.99
C GLN A 261 11.24 -1.56 22.89
N ASN A 262 11.96 -2.09 21.90
CA ASN A 262 13.36 -1.75 21.67
C ASN A 262 13.55 -0.30 21.21
N LEU A 263 12.62 0.23 20.40
CA LEU A 263 12.62 1.64 19.99
C LEU A 263 12.27 2.57 21.14
N GLU A 264 11.32 2.20 21.99
CA GLU A 264 10.99 2.96 23.20
C GLU A 264 12.19 3.02 24.15
N LYS A 265 12.82 1.87 24.45
CA LYS A 265 14.05 1.81 25.25
C LYS A 265 15.16 2.67 24.65
N ARG A 266 15.31 2.65 23.32
CA ARG A 266 16.29 3.48 22.63
C ARG A 266 15.99 4.97 22.79
N ARG A 267 14.74 5.38 22.61
CA ARG A 267 14.32 6.77 22.79
C ARG A 267 14.55 7.24 24.23
N ASP A 268 14.24 6.39 25.22
CA ASP A 268 14.43 6.72 26.63
C ASP A 268 15.93 6.85 26.98
N LEU A 269 16.79 6.03 26.37
CA LEU A 269 18.24 6.18 26.50
C LEU A 269 18.76 7.46 25.81
N GLU A 270 18.25 7.78 24.63
CA GLU A 270 18.60 9.02 23.92
C GLU A 270 18.23 10.26 24.78
N GLN A 271 17.04 10.27 25.38
CA GLN A 271 16.61 11.34 26.30
C GLN A 271 17.46 11.42 27.57
N ARG A 272 17.82 10.27 28.17
CA ARG A 272 18.71 10.25 29.35
C ARG A 272 20.13 10.71 29.01
N LEU A 273 20.61 10.44 27.80
CA LEU A 273 21.91 10.88 27.34
C LEU A 273 21.92 12.40 27.15
N GLU A 274 20.89 12.95 26.50
CA GLU A 274 20.70 14.40 26.35
C GLU A 274 20.63 15.10 27.72
N PHE A 275 19.83 14.57 28.65
CA PHE A 275 19.73 15.09 30.01
C PHE A 275 21.07 15.08 30.77
N ALA A 276 21.84 13.99 30.66
CA ALA A 276 23.15 13.89 31.31
C ALA A 276 24.16 14.88 30.73
N GLU A 277 24.11 15.11 29.41
CA GLU A 277 24.92 16.12 28.72
C GLU A 277 24.55 17.54 29.15
N GLU A 278 23.25 17.87 29.22
CA GLU A 278 22.75 19.18 29.67
C GLU A 278 23.12 19.49 31.13
N CYS A 279 23.04 18.48 32.00
CA CYS A 279 23.38 18.63 33.42
C CYS A 279 24.90 18.60 33.70
N GLY A 280 25.71 18.18 32.72
CA GLY A 280 27.16 17.99 32.90
C GLY A 280 27.51 16.86 33.88
N ASP A 281 26.63 15.86 34.05
CA ASP A 281 26.84 14.74 34.98
C ASP A 281 27.63 13.61 34.30
N ALA A 282 28.93 13.56 34.59
CA ALA A 282 29.84 12.58 34.00
C ALA A 282 29.51 11.13 34.40
N GLU A 283 29.01 10.88 35.61
CA GLU A 283 28.71 9.52 36.08
C GLU A 283 27.46 8.98 35.38
N LEU A 284 26.40 9.79 35.32
CA LEU A 284 25.17 9.42 34.61
C LEU A 284 25.45 9.18 33.13
N LEU A 285 26.30 10.01 32.52
CA LEU A 285 26.66 9.90 31.11
C LEU A 285 27.46 8.62 30.80
N GLU A 286 28.39 8.21 31.67
CA GLU A 286 29.06 6.91 31.54
C GLU A 286 28.11 5.73 31.77
N GLN A 287 27.15 5.85 32.70
CA GLN A 287 26.14 4.82 32.92
C GLN A 287 25.25 4.64 31.68
N VAL A 288 24.70 5.73 31.14
CA VAL A 288 23.82 5.69 29.96
C VAL A 288 24.58 5.18 28.73
N ARG A 289 25.88 5.52 28.58
CA ARG A 289 26.73 4.97 27.51
C ARG A 289 26.93 3.46 27.65
N ARG A 290 27.11 2.93 28.86
CA ARG A 290 27.18 1.48 29.11
C ARG A 290 25.87 0.79 28.76
N GLU A 291 24.74 1.36 29.17
CA GLU A 291 23.41 0.81 28.84
C GLU A 291 23.13 0.85 27.32
N ALA A 292 23.48 1.94 26.64
CA ALA A 292 23.39 2.06 25.19
C ALA A 292 24.27 1.03 24.46
N ALA A 293 25.49 0.79 24.97
CA ALA A 293 26.37 -0.24 24.43
C ALA A 293 25.78 -1.66 24.57
N LEU A 294 25.09 -1.96 25.69
CA LEU A 294 24.39 -3.23 25.89
C LEU A 294 23.23 -3.44 24.90
N LEU A 295 22.53 -2.36 24.51
CA LEU A 295 21.48 -2.40 23.48
C LEU A 295 22.01 -2.32 22.05
N GLY A 296 23.34 -2.29 21.87
CA GLY A 296 23.95 -2.17 20.55
C GLY A 296 23.77 -0.79 19.91
N ILE A 297 23.32 0.23 20.64
CA ILE A 297 23.22 1.61 20.18
C ILE A 297 24.64 2.21 20.23
N HIS A 298 25.43 1.86 19.22
CA HIS A 298 26.75 2.46 19.04
C HIS A 298 26.52 3.87 18.51
N GLY A 299 27.06 4.89 19.20
CA GLY A 299 26.85 6.32 18.96
C GLY A 299 27.37 6.86 17.61
N GLY A 300 27.19 6.14 16.51
CA GLY A 300 27.66 6.46 15.17
C GLY A 300 26.89 7.57 14.46
N HIS A 301 25.97 8.28 15.13
CA HIS A 301 25.21 9.39 14.51
C HIS A 301 25.46 10.78 15.11
N GLY A 302 26.30 10.91 16.15
CA GLY A 302 26.57 12.20 16.80
C GLY A 302 27.68 13.06 16.18
N GLY A 303 28.27 12.65 15.06
CA GLY A 303 29.30 13.42 14.35
C GLY A 303 28.79 14.60 13.52
N ARG A 304 27.49 14.94 13.58
CA ARG A 304 26.99 16.25 13.13
C ARG A 304 27.26 17.25 14.24
N THR A 305 28.52 17.59 14.38
CA THR A 305 28.94 18.76 15.13
C THR A 305 28.13 19.97 14.63
N HIS A 306 27.50 20.68 15.56
CA HIS A 306 27.04 22.06 15.37
C HIS A 306 28.24 23.04 15.15
N GLY A 307 29.30 22.57 14.49
CA GLY A 307 30.49 23.31 14.16
C GLY A 307 30.34 24.02 12.82
N SER A 308 29.47 25.02 12.74
CA SER A 308 29.52 25.98 11.62
C SER A 308 29.02 27.36 12.02
N GLN A 309 29.65 27.97 13.03
CA GLN A 309 29.57 29.43 13.20
C GLN A 309 30.80 30.13 13.81
N ALA A 310 31.95 29.45 14.00
CA ALA A 310 33.12 30.07 14.63
C ALA A 310 34.48 29.85 13.91
N ARG A 311 34.49 29.43 12.64
CA ARG A 311 35.72 29.36 11.83
C ARG A 311 35.47 29.87 10.40
N LYS A 312 35.29 31.18 10.26
CA LYS A 312 35.47 31.92 9.01
C LYS A 312 36.07 33.28 9.36
N GLU A 313 37.34 33.31 9.75
CA GLU A 313 38.10 34.57 9.77
C GLU A 313 39.63 34.44 9.67
N GLN A 314 40.18 33.23 9.56
CA GLN A 314 41.62 33.04 9.32
C GLN A 314 41.84 31.88 8.36
N ASP A 315 41.66 32.14 7.07
CA ASP A 315 42.46 31.50 6.01
C ASP A 315 42.12 32.14 4.66
N VAL A 316 42.66 33.34 4.43
CA VAL A 316 42.81 33.93 3.10
C VAL A 316 44.22 34.49 3.02
N ARG A 317 45.20 33.61 2.84
CA ARG A 317 46.45 33.95 2.15
C ARG A 317 47.20 32.66 1.84
N GLU A 318 47.62 32.57 0.59
CA GLU A 318 48.42 31.50 0.00
C GLU A 318 47.61 30.23 -0.30
N GLU A 319 47.19 30.07 -1.55
CA GLU A 319 47.84 29.11 -2.45
C GLU A 319 47.45 29.39 -3.91
N ASP A 320 48.51 29.73 -4.65
CA ASP A 320 48.90 29.24 -5.97
C ASP A 320 47.93 29.19 -7.17
N ALA A 321 48.46 29.82 -8.21
CA ALA A 321 48.01 29.84 -9.58
C ALA A 321 47.84 28.42 -10.16
N PHE A 322 46.60 28.09 -10.51
CA PHE A 322 46.31 27.06 -11.50
C PHE A 322 45.50 27.69 -12.63
N GLU A 323 46.15 27.85 -13.78
CA GLU A 323 45.63 28.43 -15.01
C GLU A 323 44.68 27.40 -15.69
N PRO A 324 43.38 27.69 -15.87
CA PRO A 324 42.46 26.75 -16.51
C PRO A 324 42.51 26.90 -18.04
N GLN A 325 42.67 25.76 -18.73
CA GLN A 325 42.55 25.68 -20.19
C GLN A 325 41.13 26.05 -20.68
N PRO A 326 41.00 26.72 -21.85
CA PRO A 326 39.70 27.10 -22.40
C PRO A 326 38.97 25.91 -23.04
N ALA A 327 37.70 25.73 -22.66
CA ALA A 327 36.79 24.76 -23.26
C ALA A 327 36.36 25.16 -24.70
N PRO A 328 36.05 24.20 -25.59
CA PRO A 328 35.60 24.47 -26.95
C PRO A 328 34.15 24.97 -27.02
N PRO A 329 33.77 25.79 -28.03
CA PRO A 329 32.45 26.39 -28.13
C PRO A 329 31.37 25.40 -28.62
N PRO A 330 30.09 25.59 -28.20
CA PRO A 330 28.97 24.77 -28.65
C PRO A 330 28.49 25.12 -30.07
N PRO A 331 27.86 24.18 -30.79
CA PRO A 331 27.37 24.37 -32.16
C PRO A 331 26.08 25.23 -32.22
N PRO A 332 25.81 25.89 -33.37
CA PRO A 332 24.65 26.77 -33.54
C PRO A 332 23.33 26.01 -33.76
N PRO A 333 22.18 26.59 -33.37
CA PRO A 333 20.87 26.01 -33.62
C PRO A 333 20.42 26.17 -35.08
N PRO A 334 19.58 25.25 -35.61
CA PRO A 334 19.09 25.33 -36.97
C PRO A 334 18.03 26.42 -37.16
N SER A 335 18.21 27.16 -38.25
CA SER A 335 17.31 28.14 -38.85
C SER A 335 15.96 27.54 -39.24
N SER A 336 14.87 28.14 -38.76
CA SER A 336 13.51 27.88 -39.25
C SER A 336 13.02 29.09 -40.05
N GLY A 337 12.67 28.84 -41.31
CA GLY A 337 12.17 29.82 -42.25
C GLY A 337 10.64 29.94 -42.24
N ALA A 338 10.21 31.21 -42.36
CA ALA A 338 9.12 31.73 -43.20
C ALA A 338 7.74 31.03 -43.24
N ALA A 339 6.79 31.71 -42.59
CA ALA A 339 5.60 32.37 -43.16
C ALA A 339 4.53 31.53 -43.91
N SER A 340 3.33 31.52 -43.32
CA SER A 340 2.09 31.79 -44.05
C SER A 340 1.07 32.48 -43.13
N SER A 341 0.52 33.59 -43.61
CA SER A 341 -0.49 34.42 -42.95
C SER A 341 -1.86 34.06 -43.50
N ALA A 342 -2.84 33.76 -42.65
CA ALA A 342 -4.26 33.72 -42.99
C ALA A 342 -5.11 33.98 -41.75
N GLU A 343 -5.73 35.17 -41.74
CA GLU A 343 -6.94 35.59 -41.02
C GLU A 343 -7.03 35.36 -39.50
N ASP A 344 -6.71 36.42 -38.74
CA ASP A 344 -6.93 36.56 -37.29
C ASP A 344 -8.43 36.53 -36.94
N ALA A 345 -9.02 35.34 -36.86
CA ALA A 345 -10.07 35.08 -35.89
C ALA A 345 -9.39 35.02 -34.52
N VAL A 346 -9.68 35.97 -33.64
CA VAL A 346 -9.23 35.92 -32.24
C VAL A 346 -9.84 34.68 -31.59
N GLU A 347 -9.13 33.56 -31.68
CA GLU A 347 -9.51 32.33 -31.02
C GLU A 347 -9.43 32.58 -29.52
N ASP A 348 -10.59 32.53 -28.86
CA ASP A 348 -10.67 32.55 -27.41
C ASP A 348 -9.75 31.43 -26.86
N PRO A 349 -8.77 31.67 -25.98
CA PRO A 349 -7.82 30.63 -25.55
C PRO A 349 -8.44 29.58 -24.64
N ARG A 350 -9.70 29.75 -24.23
CA ARG A 350 -10.40 28.83 -23.32
C ARG A 350 -10.63 27.47 -23.96
N SER A 351 -10.29 26.42 -23.22
CA SER A 351 -10.53 25.04 -23.64
C SER A 351 -12.04 24.73 -23.66
N THR A 352 -12.46 23.75 -24.46
CA THR A 352 -13.88 23.32 -24.55
C THR A 352 -14.47 22.98 -23.17
N ARG A 353 -13.64 22.43 -22.27
CA ARG A 353 -14.03 22.11 -20.90
C ARG A 353 -14.32 23.35 -20.05
N GLU A 354 -13.51 24.39 -20.17
CA GLU A 354 -13.72 25.66 -19.46
C GLU A 354 -14.99 26.37 -19.97
N LEU A 355 -15.24 26.30 -21.28
CA LEU A 355 -16.46 26.85 -21.88
C LEU A 355 -17.73 26.13 -21.39
N LEU A 356 -17.71 24.79 -21.28
CA LEU A 356 -18.80 24.02 -20.68
C LEU A 356 -19.03 24.38 -19.21
N GLU A 357 -17.95 24.53 -18.43
CA GLU A 357 -18.05 24.91 -17.03
C GLU A 357 -18.61 26.33 -16.86
N GLU A 358 -18.26 27.24 -17.78
CA GLU A 358 -18.79 28.60 -17.79
C GLU A 358 -20.28 28.64 -18.20
N CYS A 359 -20.70 27.87 -19.21
CA CYS A 359 -22.11 27.69 -19.54
C CYS A 359 -22.91 27.15 -18.34
N ARG A 360 -22.36 26.15 -17.63
CA ARG A 360 -22.99 25.56 -16.44
C ARG A 360 -23.10 26.57 -15.29
N LYS A 361 -22.07 27.38 -15.05
CA LYS A 361 -22.11 28.47 -14.05
C LYS A 361 -23.17 29.51 -14.37
N ARG A 362 -23.43 29.75 -15.66
CA ARG A 362 -24.44 30.71 -16.12
C ARG A 362 -25.84 30.10 -16.31
N GLY A 363 -26.01 28.81 -15.97
CA GLY A 363 -27.28 28.09 -16.10
C GLY A 363 -27.73 27.89 -17.55
N LEU A 364 -26.81 27.91 -18.51
CA LEU A 364 -27.12 27.65 -19.92
C LEU A 364 -27.17 26.14 -20.18
N ASP A 365 -28.21 25.70 -20.87
CA ASP A 365 -28.33 24.31 -21.31
C ASP A 365 -27.37 24.06 -22.48
N THR A 366 -26.49 23.07 -22.31
CA THR A 366 -25.51 22.66 -23.32
C THR A 366 -25.94 21.39 -24.06
N SER A 367 -27.15 20.87 -23.81
CA SER A 367 -27.67 19.70 -24.52
C SER A 367 -27.88 20.04 -26.00
N GLY A 368 -27.01 19.48 -26.85
CA GLY A 368 -27.00 19.73 -28.30
C GLY A 368 -25.76 20.44 -28.84
N CYS A 369 -24.87 20.96 -27.99
CA CYS A 369 -23.58 21.52 -28.43
C CYS A 369 -22.59 20.39 -28.73
N GLN A 370 -22.27 20.18 -30.01
CA GLN A 370 -21.34 19.12 -30.42
C GLN A 370 -19.92 19.66 -30.64
N VAL A 371 -19.80 20.94 -30.98
CA VAL A 371 -18.52 21.58 -31.26
C VAL A 371 -18.29 22.80 -30.37
N ARG A 372 -17.01 23.15 -30.19
CA ARG A 372 -16.56 24.27 -29.36
C ARG A 372 -17.20 25.60 -29.74
N GLU A 373 -17.40 25.83 -31.05
CA GLU A 373 -18.06 27.01 -31.58
C GLU A 373 -19.49 27.21 -31.04
N ASP A 374 -20.25 26.12 -30.83
CA ASP A 374 -21.63 26.18 -30.33
C ASP A 374 -21.68 26.77 -28.91
N LEU A 375 -20.71 26.39 -28.07
CA LEU A 375 -20.58 26.87 -26.70
C LEU A 375 -20.19 28.36 -26.66
N LEU A 376 -19.29 28.78 -27.55
CA LEU A 376 -18.93 30.19 -27.68
C LEU A 376 -20.11 31.03 -28.17
N ASN A 377 -20.90 30.52 -29.12
CA ASN A 377 -22.09 31.20 -29.63
C ASN A 377 -23.18 31.34 -28.56
N LEU A 378 -23.39 30.31 -27.73
CA LEU A 378 -24.30 30.38 -26.57
C LEU A 378 -23.89 31.48 -25.57
N LEU A 379 -22.61 31.53 -25.22
CA LEU A 379 -22.08 32.54 -24.29
C LEU A 379 -22.19 33.97 -24.86
N ARG A 380 -21.97 34.16 -26.17
CA ARG A 380 -22.17 35.46 -26.82
C ARG A 380 -23.64 35.86 -26.88
N ALA A 381 -24.54 34.94 -27.21
CA ALA A 381 -25.98 35.21 -27.28
C ALA A 381 -26.54 35.69 -25.93
N GLN A 382 -26.08 35.11 -24.82
CA GLN A 382 -26.46 35.53 -23.48
C GLN A 382 -25.91 36.93 -23.14
N ALA A 383 -24.66 37.23 -23.53
CA ALA A 383 -24.05 38.55 -23.31
C ALA A 383 -24.82 39.67 -24.03
N SER A 384 -25.43 39.36 -25.19
CA SER A 384 -26.29 40.30 -25.91
C SER A 384 -27.66 40.52 -25.27
N GLN A 385 -28.17 39.58 -24.47
CA GLN A 385 -29.48 39.67 -23.82
C GLN A 385 -29.46 40.39 -22.45
N GLY A 386 -28.29 40.51 -21.81
CA GLY A 386 -28.15 41.10 -20.47
C GLY A 386 -28.23 42.64 -20.37
N GLY A 387 -28.53 43.34 -21.46
CA GLY A 387 -28.49 44.81 -21.53
C GLY A 387 -29.80 45.56 -21.23
N SER A 388 -30.87 44.88 -20.83
CA SER A 388 -32.17 45.55 -20.61
C SER A 388 -32.97 44.95 -19.47
N THR A 389 -32.72 45.40 -18.23
CA THR A 389 -33.74 45.30 -17.17
C THR A 389 -33.77 46.57 -16.33
N SER A 390 -34.83 47.32 -16.56
CA SER A 390 -35.38 48.41 -15.76
C SER A 390 -35.90 47.96 -14.39
N SER A 391 -35.74 48.87 -13.44
CA SER A 391 -36.38 49.08 -12.13
C SER A 391 -37.78 48.52 -11.85
N ALA A 392 -37.98 47.99 -10.64
CA ALA A 392 -39.21 47.97 -9.79
C ALA A 392 -39.09 46.78 -8.79
N SER A 393 -39.47 46.77 -7.51
CA SER A 393 -40.10 47.71 -6.57
C SER A 393 -39.88 47.14 -5.16
N ARG A 394 -39.75 48.02 -4.17
CA ARG A 394 -39.62 47.73 -2.73
C ARG A 394 -40.95 48.07 -2.03
N PRO A 395 -41.50 47.22 -1.15
CA PRO A 395 -42.49 47.67 -0.18
C PRO A 395 -41.90 47.78 1.23
N GLN A 396 -42.37 48.81 1.92
CA GLN A 396 -42.15 49.15 3.33
C GLN A 396 -43.35 48.69 4.19
N ALA A 397 -43.10 48.72 5.52
CA ALA A 397 -44.06 48.70 6.65
C ALA A 397 -44.50 47.29 7.09
N GLU A 398 -44.66 46.95 8.37
CA GLU A 398 -45.13 47.71 9.53
C GLU A 398 -44.50 47.23 10.86
N ALA A 399 -44.52 48.14 11.84
CA ALA A 399 -44.14 47.92 13.23
C ALA A 399 -45.35 47.58 14.10
N GLN A 400 -45.29 46.52 14.92
CA GLN A 400 -46.20 46.30 16.05
C GLN A 400 -45.52 45.52 17.20
N GLN A 401 -45.32 46.23 18.31
CA GLN A 401 -45.50 45.90 19.73
C GLN A 401 -45.12 44.51 20.32
N ARG A 402 -44.30 44.59 21.39
CA ARG A 402 -44.03 43.67 22.53
C ARG A 402 -45.13 42.61 22.83
N PRO A 403 -44.74 41.39 23.29
CA PRO A 403 -44.41 41.20 24.71
C PRO A 403 -43.25 40.22 25.03
N LEU A 404 -42.65 40.42 26.21
CA LEU A 404 -41.62 39.57 26.83
C LEU A 404 -42.16 38.17 27.18
N PRO A 405 -41.39 37.08 26.97
CA PRO A 405 -41.59 35.84 27.70
C PRO A 405 -40.44 35.57 28.69
N ARG A 406 -40.82 35.65 29.97
CA ARG A 406 -40.63 34.67 31.04
C ARG A 406 -39.52 33.61 30.82
N ALA A 407 -38.51 33.68 31.70
CA ALA A 407 -37.46 32.68 31.86
C ALA A 407 -38.05 31.29 32.19
N THR A 408 -37.82 30.33 31.29
CA THR A 408 -37.86 28.90 31.59
C THR A 408 -36.44 28.38 31.50
N ALA A 409 -35.99 27.73 32.58
CA ALA A 409 -34.67 27.13 32.72
C ALA A 409 -34.43 26.07 31.63
N THR A 410 -33.64 26.42 30.61
CA THR A 410 -33.15 25.49 29.61
C THR A 410 -32.02 24.66 30.22
N LYS A 411 -32.27 23.37 30.36
CA LYS A 411 -31.28 22.34 30.69
C LYS A 411 -30.11 22.46 29.70
N VAL A 412 -28.93 22.85 30.19
CA VAL A 412 -27.70 22.96 29.42
C VAL A 412 -27.35 21.57 28.85
N GLN A 413 -27.65 21.39 27.57
CA GLN A 413 -27.17 20.25 26.80
C GLN A 413 -25.70 20.55 26.45
N PRO A 414 -24.75 19.65 26.71
CA PRO A 414 -23.37 19.87 26.31
C PRO A 414 -23.32 20.10 24.79
N PRO A 415 -22.50 21.04 24.30
CA PRO A 415 -22.39 21.29 22.86
C PRO A 415 -22.02 19.97 22.17
N PRO A 416 -22.60 19.68 20.98
CA PRO A 416 -22.21 18.51 20.20
C PRO A 416 -20.69 18.53 20.02
N PRO A 417 -20.00 17.38 20.14
CA PRO A 417 -18.56 17.32 19.97
C PRO A 417 -18.24 17.94 18.61
N GLN A 418 -17.53 19.08 18.64
CA GLN A 418 -17.10 19.71 17.40
C GLN A 418 -16.24 18.68 16.65
N PRO A 419 -16.44 18.51 15.33
CA PRO A 419 -15.62 17.60 14.56
C PRO A 419 -14.17 18.00 14.81
N GLN A 420 -13.38 17.05 15.33
CA GLN A 420 -11.98 17.27 15.66
C GLN A 420 -11.33 17.89 14.43
N GLN A 421 -10.93 19.17 14.54
CA GLN A 421 -10.32 19.86 13.43
C GLN A 421 -9.01 19.13 13.16
N ALA A 422 -8.98 18.37 12.07
CA ALA A 422 -7.78 17.66 11.66
C ALA A 422 -6.63 18.68 11.61
N GLY A 423 -5.55 18.42 12.38
CA GLY A 423 -4.41 19.33 12.54
C GLY A 423 -3.88 19.85 11.22
N THR A 424 -3.14 20.95 11.22
CA THR A 424 -2.63 21.56 9.98
C THR A 424 -1.73 20.58 9.22
N VAL A 425 -1.50 20.80 7.92
CA VAL A 425 -0.56 19.94 7.16
C VAL A 425 0.85 19.92 7.79
N TRP A 426 1.20 20.97 8.54
CA TRP A 426 2.47 21.07 9.26
C TRP A 426 2.57 20.04 10.39
N ASP A 427 1.47 19.71 11.05
CA ASP A 427 1.43 18.72 12.13
C ASP A 427 1.56 17.29 11.58
N ARG A 428 1.24 17.09 10.29
CA ARG A 428 1.25 15.80 9.60
C ARG A 428 2.54 15.51 8.84
N ARG A 429 3.58 16.32 9.08
CA ARG A 429 4.92 16.16 8.50
C ARG A 429 5.67 14.98 9.10
N VAL A 430 5.43 14.71 10.38
CA VAL A 430 6.00 13.59 11.11
C VAL A 430 5.41 12.32 10.50
N VAL A 431 6.29 11.38 10.14
CA VAL A 431 5.95 10.10 9.49
C VAL A 431 4.74 9.50 10.20
N PRO A 432 3.68 9.11 9.46
CA PRO A 432 2.51 8.51 10.09
C PRO A 432 2.93 7.33 10.98
N PRO A 433 2.19 7.05 12.06
CA PRO A 433 2.47 5.91 12.93
C PRO A 433 2.77 4.65 12.12
N ARG A 434 3.78 3.88 12.53
CA ARG A 434 4.38 2.79 11.74
C ARG A 434 3.41 1.74 11.21
N TYR A 435 2.17 1.66 11.71
CA TYR A 435 1.13 0.79 11.17
C TYR A 435 0.51 1.29 9.85
N LEU A 436 0.77 2.53 9.42
CA LEU A 436 0.37 3.06 8.10
C LEU A 436 1.50 2.82 7.07
N ILE A 437 1.92 1.56 6.93
CA ILE A 437 3.08 1.14 6.12
C ILE A 437 2.87 1.42 4.62
N HIS A 438 1.61 1.37 4.15
CA HIS A 438 1.32 1.54 2.73
C HIS A 438 1.40 3.01 2.28
N LYS A 439 2.11 3.27 1.18
CA LYS A 439 2.25 4.61 0.55
C LYS A 439 0.93 5.32 0.34
N ARG A 440 -0.14 4.57 0.07
CA ARG A 440 -1.51 5.08 -0.05
C ARG A 440 -2.00 5.73 1.24
N TYR A 441 -1.78 5.09 2.39
CA TYR A 441 -2.20 5.61 3.69
C TYR A 441 -1.35 6.81 4.10
N GLU A 442 -0.05 6.82 3.79
CA GLU A 442 0.78 8.01 3.96
C GLU A 442 0.23 9.19 3.15
N ALA A 443 -0.13 8.96 1.89
CA ALA A 443 -0.71 9.99 1.03
C ALA A 443 -2.06 10.50 1.56
N LEU A 444 -2.94 9.62 2.05
CA LEU A 444 -4.21 10.00 2.67
C LEU A 444 -4.00 10.81 3.95
N PHE A 445 -3.08 10.36 4.82
CA PHE A 445 -2.72 11.05 6.06
C PHE A 445 -2.17 12.45 5.79
N LEU A 446 -1.26 12.60 4.82
CA LEU A 446 -0.68 13.90 4.47
C LEU A 446 -1.75 14.90 3.99
N LEU A 447 -2.75 14.42 3.26
CA LEU A 447 -3.90 15.22 2.81
C LEU A 447 -4.96 15.46 3.91
N GLY A 448 -4.88 14.75 5.05
CA GLY A 448 -5.86 14.87 6.14
C GLY A 448 -7.14 14.11 5.90
N LEU A 449 -7.05 13.03 5.14
CA LEU A 449 -8.14 12.11 4.90
C LEU A 449 -7.95 10.89 5.80
N GLU A 450 -9.05 10.31 6.26
CA GLU A 450 -8.98 9.11 7.10
C GLU A 450 -8.48 7.91 6.28
N PRO A 451 -7.49 7.15 6.78
CA PRO A 451 -6.92 6.02 6.06
C PRO A 451 -7.93 4.90 5.78
N GLY A 452 -8.97 4.73 6.61
CA GLY A 452 -9.99 3.68 6.42
C GLY A 452 -11.09 4.00 5.41
N ARG A 453 -11.13 5.21 4.85
CA ARG A 453 -12.22 5.65 3.96
C ARG A 453 -11.70 5.93 2.55
N LEU A 454 -12.41 5.44 1.54
CA LEU A 454 -12.16 5.78 0.13
C LEU A 454 -12.69 7.21 -0.13
N PRO A 455 -11.83 8.23 -0.29
CA PRO A 455 -12.30 9.58 -0.56
C PRO A 455 -12.86 9.67 -1.99
N SER A 456 -13.95 10.41 -2.16
CA SER A 456 -14.43 10.77 -3.49
C SER A 456 -13.42 11.66 -4.22
N ALA A 457 -13.43 11.65 -5.56
CA ALA A 457 -12.53 12.49 -6.35
C ALA A 457 -12.68 14.00 -6.05
N SER A 458 -13.87 14.45 -5.65
CA SER A 458 -14.13 15.82 -5.19
C SER A 458 -13.50 16.11 -3.82
N GLU A 459 -13.60 15.18 -2.87
CA GLU A 459 -12.97 15.31 -1.55
C GLU A 459 -11.46 15.32 -1.67
N LEU A 460 -10.89 14.45 -2.50
CA LEU A 460 -9.44 14.38 -2.75
C LEU A 460 -8.91 15.72 -3.29
N ARG A 461 -9.58 16.31 -4.29
CA ARG A 461 -9.24 17.64 -4.82
C ARG A 461 -9.41 18.76 -3.79
N SER A 462 -10.42 18.65 -2.93
CA SER A 462 -10.66 19.64 -1.87
C SER A 462 -9.54 19.59 -0.81
N ALA A 463 -9.19 18.39 -0.34
CA ALA A 463 -8.13 18.14 0.61
C ALA A 463 -6.77 18.60 0.06
N TYR A 464 -6.46 18.28 -1.20
CA TYR A 464 -5.26 18.76 -1.88
C TYR A 464 -5.20 20.29 -1.95
N ARG A 465 -6.28 20.97 -2.38
CA ARG A 465 -6.31 22.44 -2.42
C ARG A 465 -6.08 23.06 -1.05
N LYS A 466 -6.70 22.51 -0.01
CA LYS A 466 -6.50 22.96 1.37
C LYS A 466 -5.04 22.78 1.79
N ALA A 467 -4.48 21.59 1.58
CA ALA A 467 -3.12 21.25 1.96
C ALA A 467 -2.08 22.10 1.22
N ALA A 468 -2.23 22.24 -0.10
CA ALA A 468 -1.39 23.04 -0.96
C ALA A 468 -1.41 24.53 -0.57
N LEU A 469 -2.57 25.07 -0.18
CA LEU A 469 -2.69 26.45 0.28
C LEU A 469 -2.00 26.68 1.62
N GLU A 470 -2.02 25.70 2.53
CA GLU A 470 -1.35 25.78 3.83
C GLU A 470 0.18 25.65 3.71
N SER A 471 0.66 24.84 2.76
CA SER A 471 2.09 24.58 2.54
C SER A 471 2.74 25.47 1.47
N HIS A 472 2.02 26.42 0.85
CA HIS A 472 2.55 27.24 -0.24
C HIS A 472 3.72 28.12 0.23
N PRO A 473 4.85 28.17 -0.50
CA PRO A 473 6.03 28.96 -0.08
C PRO A 473 5.77 30.47 -0.02
N ASP A 474 4.89 31.00 -0.87
CA ASP A 474 4.60 32.44 -0.92
C ASP A 474 3.69 32.95 0.20
N ARG A 475 3.08 32.06 1.00
CA ARG A 475 2.27 32.48 2.16
C ARG A 475 3.17 33.18 3.17
N GLN A 476 2.75 34.34 3.65
CA GLN A 476 3.51 35.15 4.61
C GLN A 476 3.96 34.37 5.86
N GLN A 477 3.11 33.48 6.37
CA GLN A 477 3.40 32.61 7.52
C GLN A 477 4.50 31.54 7.25
N ASN A 478 4.87 31.34 5.99
CA ASN A 478 5.86 30.36 5.56
C ASN A 478 7.18 31.00 5.12
N HIS A 479 7.29 32.34 5.07
CA HIS A 479 8.50 33.04 4.63
C HIS A 479 9.73 32.72 5.48
N SER A 480 9.55 32.51 6.80
CA SER A 480 10.64 32.12 7.70
C SER A 480 11.13 30.67 7.49
N ARG A 481 10.39 29.85 6.74
CA ARG A 481 10.63 28.42 6.51
C ARG A 481 10.35 28.02 5.06
N GLN A 482 10.76 28.89 4.13
CA GLN A 482 10.37 28.79 2.72
C GLN A 482 10.83 27.49 2.06
N GLU A 483 12.03 27.00 2.38
CA GLU A 483 12.55 25.74 1.86
C GLU A 483 11.72 24.54 2.33
N GLU A 484 11.39 24.48 3.62
CA GLU A 484 10.53 23.43 4.15
C GLU A 484 9.11 23.49 3.58
N ALA A 485 8.57 24.70 3.38
CA ALA A 485 7.28 24.89 2.73
C ALA A 485 7.30 24.31 1.31
N LYS A 486 8.36 24.58 0.54
CA LYS A 486 8.57 24.04 -0.80
C LYS A 486 8.64 22.51 -0.80
N GLN A 487 9.38 21.91 0.13
CA GLN A 487 9.46 20.45 0.26
C GLN A 487 8.11 19.83 0.63
N LEU A 488 7.40 20.43 1.59
CA LEU A 488 6.08 19.95 2.00
C LEU A 488 5.06 20.08 0.88
N PHE A 489 5.07 21.19 0.15
CA PHE A 489 4.21 21.40 -1.01
C PHE A 489 4.45 20.33 -2.08
N GLN A 490 5.70 19.98 -2.34
CA GLN A 490 6.04 18.90 -3.27
C GLN A 490 5.50 17.55 -2.76
N ARG A 491 5.70 17.21 -1.48
CA ARG A 491 5.15 15.96 -0.90
C ARG A 491 3.61 15.90 -0.98
N VAL A 492 2.92 17.01 -0.73
CA VAL A 492 1.46 17.12 -0.85
C VAL A 492 1.01 16.88 -2.30
N LYS A 493 1.76 17.41 -3.27
CA LYS A 493 1.51 17.16 -4.70
C LYS A 493 1.73 15.70 -5.06
N ASP A 494 2.87 15.12 -4.68
CA ASP A 494 3.20 13.72 -4.96
C ASP A 494 2.15 12.76 -4.35
N ALA A 495 1.66 13.06 -3.14
CA ALA A 495 0.58 12.31 -2.50
C ALA A 495 -0.74 12.37 -3.28
N PHE A 496 -1.12 13.56 -3.78
CA PHE A 496 -2.32 13.73 -4.60
C PHE A 496 -2.20 12.99 -5.95
N ASP A 497 -1.05 13.10 -6.60
CA ASP A 497 -0.78 12.43 -7.89
C ASP A 497 -0.80 10.90 -7.73
N HIS A 498 -0.22 10.38 -6.63
CA HIS A 498 -0.26 8.96 -6.30
C HIS A 498 -1.70 8.45 -6.13
N LEU A 499 -2.52 9.13 -5.32
CA LEU A 499 -3.91 8.74 -5.08
C LEU A 499 -4.80 8.89 -6.32
N THR A 500 -4.51 9.86 -7.20
CA THR A 500 -5.27 10.04 -8.44
C THR A 500 -4.93 8.96 -9.48
N THR A 501 -3.67 8.52 -9.52
CA THR A 501 -3.22 7.46 -10.43
C THR A 501 -3.73 6.09 -10.00
N SER A 502 -3.76 5.80 -8.69
CA SER A 502 -4.22 4.50 -8.16
C SER A 502 -5.74 4.27 -8.19
N VAL A 503 -6.53 5.29 -8.52
CA VAL A 503 -8.01 5.18 -8.63
C VAL A 503 -8.46 4.89 -10.07
N ARG A 504 -7.53 4.93 -11.03
CA ARG A 504 -7.75 4.43 -12.39
C ARG A 504 -7.36 2.97 -12.46
#